data_AF-A0AAE3XSI8-F1
#
_entry.id   AF-A0AAE3XSI8-F1
#
_cell.length_a   1.000
_cell.length_b   1.000
_cell.length_c   1.000
_cell.angle_alpha   90.00
_cell.angle_beta   90.00
_cell.angle_gamma   90.00
#
_symmetry.space_group_name_H-M   'P 1'
#
loop_
_entity.id
_entity.type
_entity.pdbx_description
1 polymer ?
#
loop_
_entity_poly.entity_id
_entity_poly.type
_entity_poly.pdbx_seq_one_letter_code
_entity_poly.pdbx_strand_id
1 'polypeptide(L)'
;MKSEIKYIELKSGYSGNGPAWIGKVEFSKSGQTVYFNGKSLKKLKSGGISGNHYDLESEDEYWISGVKKNGQDRHWAGGGKIMIDQSIDQEYLKLVEFDSLDSNHFELVEIKPTDKQKFKGIENEIYPDTDFNIDLRLKSPNELTEEELAFVIQYLRESEEISIFNKARRSCKRSRLDFEEELDKRKNINNN
;
A
#
# COMPACT_ATOMS: atom_id res chain seq x y z
N MET A 1 4.05 -19.20 -10.14
CA MET A 1 3.49 -18.01 -9.48
C MET A 1 2.10 -17.78 -10.05
N LYS A 2 1.12 -17.38 -9.22
CA LYS A 2 -0.23 -17.08 -9.72
C LYS A 2 -0.18 -15.72 -10.43
N SER A 3 -0.65 -15.67 -11.66
CA SER A 3 -0.85 -14.42 -12.40
C SER A 3 -2.35 -14.15 -12.52
N GLU A 4 -2.77 -12.90 -12.38
CA GLU A 4 -4.18 -12.52 -12.52
C GLU A 4 -4.30 -11.26 -13.39
N ILE A 5 -5.41 -11.12 -14.11
CA ILE A 5 -5.76 -9.85 -14.77
C ILE A 5 -6.34 -8.93 -13.69
N LYS A 6 -5.75 -7.73 -13.56
CA LYS A 6 -6.18 -6.72 -12.59
C LYS A 6 -6.39 -5.37 -13.26
N TYR A 7 -7.22 -4.55 -12.61
CA TYR A 7 -7.27 -3.12 -12.81
C TYR A 7 -6.26 -2.45 -11.87
N ILE A 8 -5.48 -1.50 -12.39
CA ILE A 8 -4.47 -0.73 -11.66
C ILE A 8 -4.65 0.75 -12.01
N GLU A 9 -4.76 1.64 -11.04
CA GLU A 9 -4.87 3.09 -11.25
C GLU A 9 -3.90 3.84 -10.36
N LEU A 10 -3.11 4.76 -10.93
CA LEU A 10 -2.29 5.68 -10.16
C LEU A 10 -3.18 6.72 -9.48
N LYS A 11 -3.04 6.85 -8.16
CA LYS A 11 -3.85 7.78 -7.34
C LYS A 11 -3.07 9.02 -6.94
N SER A 12 -1.78 8.89 -6.64
CA SER A 12 -0.92 10.03 -6.29
C SER A 12 -0.96 11.10 -7.37
N GLY A 13 -1.30 12.33 -6.98
CA GLY A 13 -1.38 13.49 -7.88
C GLY A 13 -2.66 13.57 -8.74
N TYR A 14 -3.64 12.66 -8.55
CA TYR A 14 -4.86 12.62 -9.37
C TYR A 14 -6.14 12.51 -8.53
N SER A 15 -7.21 13.13 -9.02
CA SER A 15 -8.53 13.12 -8.37
C SER A 15 -9.51 12.20 -9.11
N GLY A 16 -9.08 10.97 -9.42
CA GLY A 16 -9.88 9.96 -10.12
C GLY A 16 -9.69 9.88 -11.64
N ASN A 17 -8.77 10.67 -12.18
CA ASN A 17 -8.40 10.71 -13.60
C ASN A 17 -6.95 10.27 -13.84
N GLY A 18 -6.38 9.51 -12.92
CA GLY A 18 -5.02 9.01 -13.05
C GLY A 18 -4.87 8.02 -14.20
N PRO A 19 -3.65 7.86 -14.73
CA PRO A 19 -3.31 6.74 -15.60
C PRO A 19 -3.80 5.43 -15.00
N ALA A 20 -4.51 4.65 -15.81
CA ALA A 20 -5.08 3.38 -15.38
C ALA A 20 -4.84 2.30 -16.42
N TRP A 21 -4.65 1.08 -15.93
CA TRP A 21 -4.31 -0.07 -16.73
C TRP A 21 -5.20 -1.27 -16.40
N ILE A 22 -5.42 -2.11 -17.40
CA ILE A 22 -5.79 -3.51 -17.22
C ILE A 22 -4.64 -4.35 -17.76
N GLY A 23 -4.09 -5.19 -16.90
CA GLY A 23 -2.90 -5.96 -17.25
C GLY A 23 -2.75 -7.21 -16.41
N LYS A 24 -1.89 -8.12 -16.87
CA LYS A 24 -1.53 -9.31 -16.12
C LYS A 24 -0.52 -8.93 -15.04
N VAL A 25 -0.85 -9.24 -13.80
CA VAL A 25 0.04 -8.99 -12.67
C VAL A 25 0.58 -10.29 -12.11
N GLU A 26 1.76 -10.21 -11.51
CA GLU A 26 2.36 -11.30 -10.77
C GLU A 26 2.45 -10.96 -9.28
N PHE A 27 2.22 -11.95 -8.43
CA PHE A 27 2.29 -11.76 -6.98
C PHE A 27 3.61 -12.29 -6.40
N SER A 28 4.09 -11.64 -5.34
CA SER A 28 5.10 -12.25 -4.45
C SER A 28 4.55 -13.51 -3.77
N LYS A 29 5.43 -14.31 -3.18
CA LYS A 29 5.04 -15.57 -2.51
C LYS A 29 4.02 -15.35 -1.39
N SER A 30 4.12 -14.23 -0.66
CA SER A 30 3.19 -13.84 0.41
C SER A 30 1.89 -13.20 -0.12
N GLY A 31 1.82 -12.90 -1.41
CA GLY A 31 0.69 -12.18 -2.03
C GLY A 31 0.60 -10.70 -1.64
N GLN A 32 1.57 -10.16 -0.90
CA GLN A 32 1.55 -8.77 -0.43
C GLN A 32 2.11 -7.78 -1.45
N THR A 33 2.89 -8.25 -2.42
CA THR A 33 3.49 -7.40 -3.46
C THR A 33 2.94 -7.82 -4.82
N VAL A 34 2.55 -6.82 -5.60
CA VAL A 34 2.11 -6.95 -7.00
C VAL A 34 3.21 -6.39 -7.90
N TYR A 35 3.71 -7.22 -8.82
CA TYR A 35 4.68 -6.79 -9.83
C TYR A 35 3.93 -6.50 -11.14
N PHE A 36 4.06 -5.26 -11.62
CA PHE A 36 3.38 -4.81 -12.83
C PHE A 36 4.16 -3.67 -13.50
N ASN A 37 4.33 -3.75 -14.82
CA ASN A 37 4.89 -2.67 -15.65
C ASN A 37 6.21 -2.05 -15.14
N GLY A 38 7.17 -2.88 -14.73
CA GLY A 38 8.44 -2.41 -14.17
C GLY A 38 8.35 -1.89 -12.74
N LYS A 39 7.21 -2.06 -12.05
CA LYS A 39 6.98 -1.60 -10.67
C LYS A 39 6.77 -2.75 -9.69
N SER A 40 7.06 -2.46 -8.43
CA SER A 40 6.78 -3.30 -7.27
C SER A 40 5.78 -2.58 -6.36
N LEU A 41 4.53 -3.02 -6.38
CA LEU A 41 3.42 -2.37 -5.69
C LEU A 41 3.09 -3.16 -4.42
N LYS A 42 3.51 -2.66 -3.26
CA LYS A 42 3.29 -3.33 -1.96
C LYS A 42 1.96 -2.90 -1.36
N LYS A 43 1.23 -3.87 -0.81
CA LYS A 43 -0.07 -3.64 -0.18
C LYS A 43 0.08 -2.75 1.05
N LEU A 44 -0.82 -1.78 1.19
CA LEU A 44 -0.92 -0.93 2.38
C LEU A 44 -1.59 -1.72 3.52
N LYS A 45 -0.96 -1.77 4.70
CA LYS A 45 -1.48 -2.50 5.88
C LYS A 45 -2.75 -1.83 6.47
N SER A 46 -2.86 -0.51 6.38
CA SER A 46 -3.86 0.29 7.12
C SER A 46 -4.80 1.12 6.24
N GLY A 47 -4.97 0.77 4.96
CA GLY A 47 -5.65 1.61 3.97
C GLY A 47 -4.81 2.83 3.59
N GLY A 48 -4.76 3.17 2.30
CA GLY A 48 -4.12 4.40 1.83
C GLY A 48 -5.03 5.61 1.94
N ILE A 49 -4.49 6.79 1.62
CA ILE A 49 -5.27 8.02 1.49
C ILE A 49 -6.29 7.86 0.36
N SER A 50 -5.85 7.24 -0.73
CA SER A 50 -6.57 7.16 -2.00
C SER A 50 -6.40 5.82 -2.73
N GLY A 51 -5.32 5.09 -2.44
CA GLY A 51 -5.01 3.76 -2.97
C GLY A 51 -5.02 2.65 -1.91
N ASN A 52 -4.68 1.44 -2.35
CA ASN A 52 -4.53 0.26 -1.51
C ASN A 52 -3.15 -0.42 -1.63
N HIS A 53 -2.31 0.05 -2.56
CA HIS A 53 -0.90 -0.32 -2.69
C HIS A 53 -0.06 0.94 -2.88
N TYR A 54 1.25 0.84 -2.69
CA TYR A 54 2.22 1.88 -3.01
C TYR A 54 3.40 1.30 -3.79
N ASP A 55 4.00 2.11 -4.67
CA ASP A 55 5.24 1.74 -5.37
C ASP A 55 6.44 1.86 -4.44
N LEU A 56 7.27 0.82 -4.37
CA LEU A 56 8.44 0.80 -3.49
C LEU A 56 9.51 1.82 -3.86
N GLU A 57 9.55 2.29 -5.11
CA GLU A 57 10.54 3.27 -5.55
C GLU A 57 10.07 4.72 -5.43
N SER A 58 8.83 5.02 -5.85
CA SER A 58 8.32 6.39 -5.87
C SER A 58 7.40 6.75 -4.71
N GLU A 59 7.02 5.77 -3.89
CA GLU A 59 6.00 5.89 -2.83
C GLU A 59 4.61 6.29 -3.32
N ASP A 60 4.38 6.34 -4.64
CA ASP A 60 3.08 6.67 -5.22
C ASP A 60 2.02 5.63 -4.83
N GLU A 61 0.83 6.08 -4.45
CA GLU A 61 -0.30 5.22 -4.16
C GLU A 61 -0.99 4.76 -5.45
N TYR A 62 -1.35 3.48 -5.47
CA TYR A 62 -2.11 2.83 -6.54
C TYR A 62 -3.37 2.18 -5.97
N TRP A 63 -4.43 2.23 -6.76
CA TRP A 63 -5.61 1.40 -6.55
C TRP A 63 -5.50 0.14 -7.41
N ILE A 64 -5.55 -1.04 -6.78
CA ILE A 64 -5.53 -2.33 -7.46
C ILE A 64 -6.78 -3.12 -7.10
N SER A 65 -7.51 -3.60 -8.10
CA SER A 65 -8.70 -4.44 -7.93
C SER A 65 -8.84 -5.49 -9.03
N GLY A 66 -9.80 -6.40 -8.89
CA GLY A 66 -10.26 -7.20 -10.02
C GLY A 66 -10.90 -6.31 -11.09
N VAL A 67 -10.95 -6.83 -12.32
CA VAL A 67 -11.69 -6.19 -13.41
C VAL A 67 -13.19 -6.42 -13.27
N LYS A 68 -14.00 -5.43 -13.63
CA LYS A 68 -15.45 -5.51 -13.62
C LYS A 68 -15.96 -6.04 -14.96
N LYS A 69 -16.95 -6.92 -14.92
CA LYS A 69 -17.63 -7.48 -16.10
C LYS A 69 -18.26 -6.42 -17.01
N ASN A 70 -18.63 -5.26 -16.46
CA ASN A 70 -19.24 -4.17 -17.23
C ASN A 70 -18.23 -3.15 -17.78
N GLY A 71 -16.92 -3.37 -17.60
CA GLY A 71 -15.86 -2.47 -18.08
C GLY A 71 -15.78 -1.10 -17.38
N GLN A 72 -16.64 -0.83 -16.39
CA GLN A 72 -16.68 0.44 -15.66
C GLN A 72 -15.74 0.40 -14.44
N ASP A 73 -14.47 0.07 -14.66
CA ASP A 73 -13.50 -0.15 -13.57
C ASP A 73 -13.17 1.12 -12.78
N ARG A 74 -13.13 2.27 -13.46
CA ARG A 74 -12.87 3.58 -12.87
C ARG A 74 -13.90 3.95 -11.78
N HIS A 75 -13.50 4.89 -10.93
CA HIS A 75 -14.41 5.58 -10.02
C HIS A 75 -15.54 6.27 -10.81
N TRP A 76 -16.73 6.40 -10.21
CA TRP A 76 -17.92 6.93 -10.91
C TRP A 76 -17.75 8.37 -11.43
N ALA A 77 -16.93 9.18 -10.75
CA ALA A 77 -16.56 10.53 -11.16
C ALA A 77 -15.17 10.61 -11.83
N GLY A 78 -14.56 9.45 -12.09
CA GLY A 78 -13.27 9.34 -12.75
C GLY A 78 -13.38 9.40 -14.27
N GLY A 79 -12.28 9.69 -14.94
CA GLY A 79 -12.25 9.83 -16.40
C GLY A 79 -10.93 9.39 -17.02
N GLY A 80 -10.88 9.42 -18.35
CA GLY A 80 -9.73 9.00 -19.15
C GLY A 80 -9.79 7.55 -19.60
N LYS A 81 -9.03 7.23 -20.65
CA LYS A 81 -8.95 5.86 -21.17
C LYS A 81 -8.27 4.92 -20.18
N ILE A 82 -8.58 3.63 -20.29
CA ILE A 82 -7.89 2.56 -19.58
C ILE A 82 -6.96 1.88 -20.59
N MET A 83 -5.67 1.82 -20.25
CA MET A 83 -4.67 1.17 -21.07
C MET A 83 -4.73 -0.35 -20.87
N ILE A 84 -4.98 -1.11 -21.93
CA ILE A 84 -5.01 -2.57 -21.89
C ILE A 84 -3.68 -3.09 -22.42
N ASP A 85 -3.06 -3.99 -21.67
CA ASP A 85 -1.90 -4.74 -22.14
C ASP A 85 -2.27 -5.56 -23.39
N GLN A 86 -1.63 -5.23 -24.52
CA GLN A 86 -1.89 -5.87 -25.81
C GLN A 86 -1.68 -7.38 -25.80
N SER A 87 -0.91 -7.93 -24.85
CA SER A 87 -0.70 -9.38 -24.74
C SER A 87 -1.90 -10.13 -24.14
N ILE A 88 -2.86 -9.42 -23.54
CA ILE A 88 -4.04 -10.01 -22.89
C ILE A 88 -5.37 -9.47 -23.41
N ASP A 89 -5.39 -8.70 -24.49
CA ASP A 89 -6.61 -8.10 -25.04
C ASP A 89 -7.72 -9.14 -25.27
N GLN A 90 -7.39 -10.27 -25.88
CA GLN A 90 -8.33 -11.37 -26.14
C GLN A 90 -8.75 -12.10 -24.86
N GLU A 91 -7.84 -12.22 -23.88
CA GLU A 91 -8.14 -12.84 -22.58
C GLU A 91 -9.10 -11.94 -21.78
N TYR A 92 -8.88 -10.63 -21.81
CA TYR A 92 -9.76 -9.63 -21.21
C TYR A 92 -11.14 -9.61 -21.85
N LEU A 93 -11.24 -9.56 -23.19
CA LEU A 93 -12.53 -9.57 -23.90
C LEU A 93 -13.39 -10.79 -23.51
N LYS A 94 -12.78 -11.98 -23.44
CA LYS A 94 -13.46 -13.19 -22.94
C LYS A 94 -13.86 -13.07 -21.47
N LEU A 95 -12.99 -12.48 -20.65
CA LEU A 95 -13.24 -12.31 -19.23
C LEU A 95 -14.42 -11.36 -18.97
N VAL A 96 -14.62 -10.31 -19.78
CA VAL A 96 -15.74 -9.37 -19.63
C VAL A 96 -16.92 -9.64 -20.57
N GLU A 97 -16.81 -10.65 -21.44
CA GLU A 97 -17.81 -11.03 -22.45
C GLU A 97 -18.12 -9.91 -23.45
N PHE A 98 -17.06 -9.20 -23.88
CA PHE A 98 -17.16 -8.15 -24.89
C PHE A 98 -16.75 -8.70 -26.26
N ASP A 99 -17.43 -8.25 -27.32
CA ASP A 99 -17.09 -8.60 -28.70
C ASP A 99 -15.86 -7.83 -29.21
N SER A 100 -15.66 -6.60 -28.73
CA SER A 100 -14.54 -5.75 -29.12
C SER A 100 -14.24 -4.67 -28.08
N LEU A 101 -13.05 -4.08 -28.15
CA LEU A 101 -12.66 -2.96 -27.31
C LEU A 101 -13.17 -1.65 -27.90
N ASP A 102 -13.90 -0.87 -27.10
CA ASP A 102 -14.28 0.49 -27.47
C ASP A 102 -13.06 1.42 -27.39
N SER A 103 -12.58 1.88 -28.55
CA SER A 103 -11.44 2.79 -28.67
C SER A 103 -11.64 4.14 -27.97
N ASN A 104 -12.87 4.51 -27.60
CA ASN A 104 -13.12 5.71 -26.79
C ASN A 104 -12.78 5.51 -25.31
N HIS A 105 -12.88 4.26 -24.82
CA HIS A 105 -12.67 3.90 -23.42
C HIS A 105 -11.33 3.21 -23.18
N PHE A 106 -10.82 2.49 -24.18
CA PHE A 106 -9.62 1.66 -24.07
C PHE A 106 -8.54 2.08 -25.06
N GLU A 107 -7.30 1.87 -24.66
CA GLU A 107 -6.11 2.06 -25.49
C GLU A 107 -5.18 0.86 -25.32
N LEU A 108 -4.71 0.26 -26.41
CA LEU A 108 -3.78 -0.86 -26.33
C LEU A 108 -2.35 -0.35 -26.12
N VAL A 109 -1.64 -0.94 -25.16
CA VAL A 109 -0.26 -0.61 -24.84
C VAL A 109 0.59 -1.86 -24.64
N GLU A 110 1.90 -1.72 -24.77
CA GLU A 110 2.85 -2.75 -24.36
C GLU A 110 3.19 -2.57 -22.88
N ILE A 111 2.93 -3.60 -22.06
CA ILE A 111 3.36 -3.64 -20.66
C ILE A 111 4.65 -4.43 -20.53
N LYS A 112 5.66 -3.82 -19.91
CA LYS A 112 6.96 -4.46 -19.74
C LYS A 112 6.96 -5.40 -18.53
N PRO A 113 7.60 -6.57 -18.64
CA PRO A 113 7.87 -7.42 -17.48
C PRO A 113 8.65 -6.66 -16.40
N THR A 114 8.30 -6.91 -15.14
CA THR A 114 9.01 -6.34 -14.00
C THR A 114 10.21 -7.20 -13.63
N ASP A 115 11.41 -6.62 -13.60
CA ASP A 115 12.58 -7.27 -13.00
C ASP A 115 12.47 -7.27 -11.48
N LYS A 116 11.99 -8.39 -10.93
CA LYS A 116 11.78 -8.57 -9.49
C LYS A 116 13.09 -8.54 -8.68
N GLN A 117 14.25 -8.83 -9.31
CA GLN A 117 15.52 -8.83 -8.59
C GLN A 117 15.91 -7.41 -8.15
N LYS A 118 15.54 -6.40 -8.94
CA LYS A 118 15.77 -4.97 -8.64
C LYS A 118 15.19 -4.57 -7.27
N PHE A 119 14.05 -5.14 -6.90
CA PHE A 119 13.33 -4.75 -5.69
C PHE A 119 13.74 -5.55 -4.45
N LYS A 120 14.60 -6.56 -4.57
CA LYS A 120 15.05 -7.33 -3.40
C LYS A 120 15.81 -6.47 -2.39
N GLY A 121 16.62 -5.52 -2.85
CA GLY A 121 17.31 -4.58 -1.96
C GLY A 121 16.30 -3.72 -1.21
N ILE A 122 15.40 -3.08 -1.96
CA ILE A 122 14.39 -2.16 -1.44
C ILE A 122 13.39 -2.88 -0.51
N GLU A 123 12.89 -4.07 -0.86
CA GLU A 123 11.99 -4.84 0.01
C GLU A 123 12.63 -5.22 1.35
N ASN A 124 13.97 -5.36 1.39
CA ASN A 124 14.73 -5.68 2.60
C ASN A 124 15.33 -4.43 3.30
N GLU A 125 15.42 -3.28 2.62
CA GLU A 125 15.89 -2.00 3.15
C GLU A 125 14.78 -1.11 3.67
N ILE A 126 13.55 -1.21 3.12
CA ILE A 126 12.37 -0.59 3.71
C ILE A 126 12.32 -1.08 5.14
N TYR A 127 12.47 -0.12 6.07
CA TYR A 127 12.59 -0.24 7.51
C TYR A 127 12.28 -1.65 7.98
N PRO A 128 13.21 -2.34 8.67
CA PRO A 128 13.01 -3.71 9.13
C PRO A 128 11.58 -3.76 9.58
N ASP A 129 10.76 -4.60 8.91
CA ASP A 129 9.37 -4.85 9.29
C ASP A 129 9.43 -4.79 10.80
N THR A 130 8.94 -3.70 11.41
CA THR A 130 9.02 -3.65 12.86
C THR A 130 8.02 -4.72 13.18
N ASP A 131 8.52 -5.91 13.50
CA ASP A 131 7.74 -7.10 13.84
C ASP A 131 6.74 -6.77 14.95
N PHE A 132 6.92 -5.61 15.58
CA PHE A 132 5.97 -4.87 16.38
C PHE A 132 4.72 -4.44 15.61
N ASN A 133 3.67 -5.23 15.85
CA ASN A 133 2.30 -4.92 15.54
C ASN A 133 1.93 -3.50 16.04
N ILE A 134 1.43 -2.62 15.16
CA ILE A 134 0.99 -1.26 15.51
C ILE A 134 -0.11 -1.25 16.58
N ASP A 135 -0.85 -2.35 16.73
CA ASP A 135 -1.89 -2.53 17.75
C ASP A 135 -1.30 -2.67 19.17
N LEU A 136 0.02 -2.81 19.33
CA LEU A 136 0.69 -2.73 20.63
C LEU A 136 0.41 -1.40 21.34
N ARG A 137 0.18 -0.31 20.60
CA ARG A 137 -0.23 0.98 21.18
C ARG A 137 -1.57 0.95 21.91
N LEU A 138 -2.37 -0.09 21.68
CA LEU A 138 -3.68 -0.29 22.32
C LEU A 138 -3.57 -1.15 23.59
N LYS A 139 -2.42 -1.80 23.82
CA LYS A 139 -2.16 -2.57 25.03
C LYS A 139 -1.75 -1.67 26.19
N SER A 140 -1.85 -2.19 27.41
CA SER A 140 -1.34 -1.48 28.59
C SER A 140 0.20 -1.51 28.59
N PRO A 141 0.90 -0.42 28.97
CA PRO A 141 2.36 -0.37 28.90
C PRO A 141 3.07 -1.51 29.65
N ASN A 142 2.53 -1.93 30.78
CA ASN A 142 3.08 -3.01 31.60
C ASN A 142 2.99 -4.40 30.95
N GLU A 143 2.19 -4.57 29.90
CA GLU A 143 2.06 -5.82 29.14
C GLU A 143 3.12 -5.97 28.03
N LEU A 144 3.90 -4.91 27.77
CA LEU A 144 4.87 -4.84 26.68
C LEU A 144 6.29 -5.14 27.15
N THR A 145 7.15 -5.65 26.28
CA THR A 145 8.60 -5.73 26.50
C THR A 145 9.26 -4.34 26.41
N GLU A 146 10.52 -4.19 26.85
CA GLU A 146 11.23 -2.90 26.71
C GLU A 146 11.41 -2.48 25.24
N GLU A 147 11.60 -3.45 24.35
CA GLU A 147 11.71 -3.24 22.90
C GLU A 147 10.37 -2.80 22.30
N GLU A 148 9.26 -3.45 22.70
CA GLU A 148 7.91 -3.06 22.31
C GLU A 148 7.54 -1.65 22.82
N LEU A 149 7.92 -1.33 24.06
CA LEU A 149 7.76 0.02 24.64
C LEU A 149 8.50 1.07 23.81
N ALA A 150 9.79 0.82 23.51
CA ALA A 150 10.60 1.74 22.73
C ALA A 150 10.01 1.96 21.33
N PHE A 151 9.52 0.90 20.68
CA PHE A 151 8.85 0.98 19.39
C PHE A 151 7.58 1.83 19.45
N VAL A 152 6.66 1.55 20.40
CA VAL A 152 5.40 2.30 20.54
C VAL A 152 5.67 3.77 20.84
N ILE A 153 6.65 4.08 21.68
CA ILE A 153 7.07 5.46 21.99
C ILE A 153 7.52 6.18 20.71
N GLN A 154 8.38 5.56 19.90
CA GLN A 154 8.86 6.14 18.66
C GLN A 154 7.72 6.42 17.67
N TYR A 155 6.85 5.43 17.45
CA TYR A 155 5.66 5.57 16.60
C TYR A 155 4.75 6.73 17.04
N LEU A 156 4.53 6.87 18.36
CA LEU A 156 3.68 7.94 18.90
C LEU A 156 4.35 9.32 18.80
N ARG A 157 5.68 9.42 18.85
CA ARG A 157 6.42 10.67 18.59
C ARG A 157 6.23 11.13 17.15
N GLU A 158 6.45 10.24 16.18
CA GLU A 158 6.28 10.56 14.76
C GLU A 158 4.83 10.96 14.45
N SER A 159 3.86 10.24 15.03
CA SER A 159 2.43 10.57 14.92
C SER A 159 2.09 11.93 15.55
N GLU A 160 2.73 12.30 16.66
CA GLU A 160 2.60 13.62 17.29
C GLU A 160 3.16 14.74 16.40
N GLU A 161 4.27 14.52 15.69
CA GLU A 161 4.91 15.50 14.82
C GLU A 161 4.13 15.73 13.51
N ILE A 162 3.68 14.65 12.87
CA ILE A 162 3.07 14.70 11.53
C ILE A 162 1.59 15.10 11.59
N SER A 163 0.90 14.88 12.72
CA SER A 163 -0.53 15.11 12.82
C SER A 163 -0.92 16.59 12.67
N ILE A 164 -1.69 16.91 11.62
CA ILE A 164 -2.24 18.26 11.38
C ILE A 164 -3.26 18.70 12.45
N PHE A 165 -4.00 17.76 13.04
CA PHE A 165 -5.06 18.07 14.00
C PHE A 165 -4.54 18.16 15.45
N ASN A 166 -4.85 19.27 16.13
CA ASN A 166 -4.49 19.51 17.54
C ASN A 166 -4.98 18.39 18.48
N LYS A 167 -6.17 17.85 18.24
CA LYS A 167 -6.77 16.79 19.06
C LYS A 167 -5.97 15.49 18.97
N ALA A 168 -5.58 15.08 17.76
CA ALA A 168 -4.78 13.88 17.54
C ALA A 168 -3.37 14.01 18.13
N ARG A 169 -2.71 15.18 17.98
CA ARG A 169 -1.41 15.45 18.63
C ARG A 169 -1.46 15.30 20.15
N ARG A 170 -2.46 15.90 20.80
CA ARG A 170 -2.64 15.77 22.26
C ARG A 170 -2.90 14.33 22.68
N SER A 171 -3.67 13.57 21.89
CA SER A 171 -3.94 12.16 22.16
C SER A 171 -2.67 11.31 22.07
N CYS A 172 -1.88 11.47 21.01
CA CYS A 172 -0.62 10.75 20.82
C CYS A 172 0.38 11.09 21.92
N LYS A 173 0.52 12.38 22.24
CA LYS A 173 1.38 12.86 23.33
C LYS A 173 1.03 12.23 24.68
N ARG A 174 -0.26 12.19 25.02
CA ARG A 174 -0.72 11.62 26.29
C ARG A 174 -0.37 10.13 26.38
N SER A 175 -0.72 9.37 25.35
CA SER A 175 -0.41 7.94 25.29
C SER A 175 1.09 7.70 25.35
N ARG A 176 1.89 8.49 24.64
CA ARG A 176 3.36 8.38 24.63
C ARG A 176 3.95 8.53 26.03
N LEU A 177 3.49 9.52 26.80
CA LEU A 177 3.96 9.75 28.16
C LEU A 177 3.68 8.56 29.08
N ASP A 178 2.53 7.89 28.92
CA ASP A 178 2.19 6.69 29.70
C ASP A 178 3.17 5.53 29.40
N PHE A 179 3.57 5.35 28.13
CA PHE A 179 4.57 4.35 27.74
C PHE A 179 6.01 4.74 28.17
N GLU A 180 6.37 6.02 28.10
CA GLU A 180 7.68 6.51 28.59
C GLU A 180 7.84 6.30 30.10
N GLU A 181 6.78 6.56 30.88
CA GLU A 181 6.80 6.36 32.33
C GLU A 181 7.06 4.89 32.71
N GLU A 182 6.45 3.94 32.00
CA GLU A 182 6.69 2.51 32.22
C GLU A 182 8.13 2.11 31.86
N LEU A 183 8.66 2.62 30.74
CA LEU A 183 10.04 2.33 30.35
C LEU A 183 11.04 2.89 31.36
N ASP A 184 10.81 4.11 31.86
CA ASP A 184 11.66 4.74 32.88
C ASP A 184 11.59 4.00 34.23
N LYS A 185 10.40 3.50 34.62
CA LYS A 185 10.24 2.64 35.81
C LYS A 185 11.15 1.41 35.73
N ARG A 186 11.18 0.72 34.59
CA ARG A 186 12.00 -0.50 34.41
C ARG A 186 13.50 -0.21 34.42
N LYS A 187 13.93 0.87 33.76
CA LYS A 187 15.33 1.31 33.80
C LYS A 187 15.81 1.64 35.20
N ASN A 188 14.95 2.24 36.03
CA ASN A 188 15.29 2.55 37.42
C ASN A 188 15.37 1.30 38.32
N ILE A 189 14.63 0.23 37.99
CA ILE A 189 14.72 -1.06 38.70
C ILE A 189 16.01 -1.79 38.34
N ASN A 190 16.41 -1.78 37.07
CA ASN A 190 17.62 -2.50 36.61
C ASN A 190 18.94 -1.82 37.01
N ASN A 191 18.89 -0.57 37.48
CA ASN A 191 20.06 0.21 37.92
C ASN A 191 20.28 0.24 39.45
N ASN A 192 19.46 -0.49 40.23
CA ASN A 192 19.59 -0.68 41.68
C ASN A 192 19.94 -2.13 42.02
#